data_AF-A0A813N2C1-F1
#
_entry.id   AF-A0A813N2C1-F1
#
_cell.length_a   1.000
_cell.length_b   1.000
_cell.length_c   1.000
_cell.angle_alpha   90.00
_cell.angle_beta   90.00
_cell.angle_gamma   90.00
#
_symmetry.space_group_name_H-M   'P 1'
#
loop_
_entity.id
_entity.type
_entity.pdbx_description
1 polymer ?
#
loop_
_entity_poly.entity_id
_entity_poly.type
_entity_poly.pdbx_seq_one_letter_code
_entity_poly.pdbx_strand_id
1 'polypeptide(L)'
;MTLNGFGNGTVVESHIPMDVIRRRKEQLKKEIQEIREKIAQCEIEMSMIQSHSNDDRRHSNVKQWSIGKKRFNENPKEGIRWLIDNGLIQNTSEHTAAFLFNETGLSKRAIGDYLGEKDDFHIEVLKHFAHMHDFFSMDIVDALRRYLFTFILPGEAQKIDRIMEAFSERYYECNPHIYATSEVCYIVSFAIIMLNTSLHNKNARLGGGPFTYEKFVNSLNETIARNQMPDQNIIKNTYDNIKNNELKFPDDDISSTMPVFGSDSTVIKEGWLWKQGGRVRNWKRRWFIITDGCLFYFESRTEVDSPRGVIPLVDVGIREIDDDRTKQFCFELFPLTGDKVKASKPAPGEIGKWIDGHHTVYRMSSSSEDDRKDWIRTLRIGSQNQLPKQRLS
;
A
#
# COMPACT_ATOMS: atom_id res chain seq x y z
N MET A 1 101.78 59.86 16.48
CA MET A 1 101.61 60.17 17.91
C MET A 1 100.11 60.34 18.17
N THR A 2 99.62 59.64 19.20
CA THR A 2 98.46 59.91 20.11
C THR A 2 97.56 61.15 19.86
N LEU A 3 96.22 60.98 19.83
CA LEU A 3 95.16 61.34 20.85
C LEU A 3 95.10 62.85 21.25
N ASN A 4 93.97 63.58 21.40
CA ASN A 4 92.49 63.43 21.31
C ASN A 4 91.87 64.87 21.18
N GLY A 5 90.56 65.18 21.01
CA GLY A 5 89.31 64.43 20.80
C GLY A 5 88.04 65.26 21.14
N PHE A 6 86.83 64.79 20.73
CA PHE A 6 85.45 65.25 21.08
C PHE A 6 84.79 66.56 20.56
N GLY A 7 83.54 66.40 20.10
CA GLY A 7 82.44 67.41 20.09
C GLY A 7 82.34 68.32 18.84
N ASN A 8 81.16 68.61 18.26
CA ASN A 8 79.77 68.19 18.51
C ASN A 8 78.99 68.15 17.18
N GLY A 9 78.26 67.06 16.92
CA GLY A 9 77.25 67.04 15.86
C GLY A 9 75.88 67.45 16.42
N THR A 10 75.41 68.66 16.09
CA THR A 10 74.06 69.10 16.46
C THR A 10 73.01 68.38 15.62
N VAL A 11 72.31 67.43 16.22
CA VAL A 11 71.10 66.83 15.65
C VAL A 11 69.99 67.88 15.64
N VAL A 12 69.52 68.26 14.46
CA VAL A 12 68.33 69.11 14.31
C VAL A 12 67.10 68.21 14.41
N GLU A 13 66.53 68.09 15.61
CA GLU A 13 65.23 67.44 15.77
C GLU A 13 64.14 68.29 15.09
N SER A 14 63.54 67.73 14.03
CA SER A 14 62.41 68.31 13.31
C SER A 14 61.13 68.21 14.14
N HIS A 15 61.00 69.08 15.14
CA HIS A 15 59.85 69.12 16.04
C HIS A 15 58.57 69.48 15.27
N ILE A 16 57.77 68.47 14.92
CA ILE A 16 56.49 68.66 14.23
C ILE A 16 55.55 69.43 15.18
N PRO A 17 54.98 70.59 14.78
CA PRO A 17 54.17 71.40 15.68
C PRO A 17 52.98 70.62 16.24
N MET A 18 52.78 70.70 17.56
CA MET A 18 51.74 69.94 18.28
C MET A 18 50.32 70.18 17.72
N ASP A 19 50.04 71.37 17.17
CA ASP A 19 48.77 71.67 16.51
C ASP A 19 48.53 70.87 15.23
N VAL A 20 49.59 70.54 14.47
CA VAL A 20 49.50 69.69 13.27
C VAL A 20 49.17 68.26 13.68
N ILE A 21 49.85 67.74 14.71
CA ILE A 21 49.61 66.42 15.28
C ILE A 21 48.17 66.33 15.83
N ARG A 22 47.72 67.38 16.55
CA ARG A 22 46.35 67.47 17.09
C ARG A 22 45.30 67.48 15.98
N ARG A 23 45.46 68.31 14.94
CA ARG A 23 44.53 68.34 13.79
C ARG A 23 44.47 66.99 13.09
N ARG A 24 45.63 66.35 12.85
CA ARG A 24 45.66 65.01 12.22
C ARG A 24 45.02 63.94 13.12
N LYS A 25 45.18 64.02 14.44
CA LYS A 25 44.52 63.14 15.42
C LYS A 25 42.99 63.34 15.43
N GLU A 26 42.50 64.57 15.36
CA GLU A 26 41.07 64.86 15.26
C GLU A 26 40.49 64.37 13.91
N GLN A 27 41.24 64.51 12.82
CA GLN A 27 40.84 63.99 11.51
C GLN A 27 40.81 62.45 11.48
N LEU A 28 41.86 61.78 11.96
CA LEU A 28 41.90 60.32 12.09
C LEU A 28 40.77 59.78 12.98
N LYS A 29 40.38 60.50 14.05
CA LYS A 29 39.21 60.14 14.85
C LYS A 29 37.90 60.20 14.06
N LYS A 30 37.72 61.19 13.19
CA LYS A 30 36.55 61.27 12.29
C LYS A 30 36.57 60.15 11.26
N GLU A 31 37.72 59.92 10.61
CA GLU A 31 37.91 58.83 9.65
C GLU A 31 37.59 57.45 10.29
N ILE A 32 38.07 57.20 11.52
CA ILE A 32 37.76 55.96 12.28
C ILE A 32 36.27 55.85 12.62
N GLN A 33 35.62 56.95 13.00
CA GLN A 33 34.19 56.94 13.33
C GLN A 33 33.33 56.66 12.09
N GLU A 34 33.66 57.28 10.95
CA GLU A 34 32.98 57.08 9.67
C GLU A 34 33.17 55.64 9.14
N ILE A 35 34.36 55.04 9.35
CA ILE A 35 34.61 53.62 9.04
C ILE A 35 33.76 52.70 9.93
N ARG A 36 33.62 53.00 11.23
CA ARG A 36 32.77 52.20 12.15
C ARG A 36 31.30 52.24 11.76
N GLU A 37 30.80 53.41 11.37
CA GLU A 37 29.42 53.58 10.89
C GLU A 37 29.17 52.79 9.59
N LYS A 38 30.14 52.79 8.66
CA LYS A 38 30.07 51.97 7.43
C LYS A 38 30.11 50.47 7.71
N ILE A 39 30.94 50.02 8.67
CA ILE A 39 30.97 48.60 9.08
C ILE A 39 29.61 48.18 9.66
N ALA A 40 29.05 48.95 10.59
CA ALA A 40 27.74 48.66 11.17
C ALA A 40 26.62 48.61 10.11
N GLN A 41 26.66 49.51 9.12
CA GLN A 41 25.72 49.48 7.99
C GLN A 41 25.87 48.21 7.14
N CYS A 42 27.10 47.79 6.82
CA CYS A 42 27.35 46.55 6.09
C CYS A 42 26.92 45.30 6.87
N GLU A 43 27.10 45.27 8.20
CA GLU A 43 26.62 44.17 9.05
C GLU A 43 25.09 44.04 9.02
N ILE A 44 24.38 45.18 9.06
CA ILE A 44 22.92 45.23 8.94
C ILE A 44 22.48 44.75 7.54
N GLU A 45 23.10 45.23 6.46
CA GLU A 45 22.80 44.80 5.09
C GLU A 45 23.07 43.30 4.87
N MET A 46 24.19 42.78 5.38
CA MET A 46 24.49 41.35 5.37
C MET A 46 23.41 40.53 6.09
N SER A 47 22.92 41.00 7.24
CA SER A 47 21.84 40.31 7.97
C SER A 47 20.52 40.30 7.18
N MET A 48 20.20 41.38 6.46
CA MET A 48 19.00 41.47 5.61
C MET A 48 19.11 40.59 4.37
N ILE A 49 20.29 40.50 3.75
CA ILE A 49 20.54 39.61 2.61
C ILE A 49 20.47 38.13 3.07
N GLN A 50 20.99 37.80 4.25
CA GLN A 50 20.85 36.47 4.84
C GLN A 50 19.39 36.14 5.22
N SER A 51 18.60 37.09 5.70
CA SER A 51 17.18 36.84 6.00
C SER A 51 16.36 36.60 4.73
N HIS A 52 16.53 37.43 3.70
CA HIS A 52 15.81 37.29 2.43
C HIS A 52 16.19 35.99 1.70
N SER A 53 17.49 35.69 1.58
CA SER A 53 17.95 34.45 0.93
C SER A 53 17.53 33.18 1.68
N ASN A 54 17.37 33.24 3.02
CA ASN A 54 16.78 32.13 3.77
C ASN A 54 15.27 32.00 3.53
N ASP A 55 14.55 33.10 3.34
CA ASP A 55 13.10 33.06 3.08
C ASP A 55 12.78 32.59 1.65
N ASP A 56 13.56 33.04 0.66
CA ASP A 56 13.49 32.52 -0.72
C ASP A 56 13.81 31.01 -0.77
N ARG A 57 14.84 30.55 -0.03
CA ARG A 57 15.16 29.12 0.10
C ARG A 57 14.04 28.34 0.78
N ARG A 58 13.39 28.89 1.81
CA ARG A 58 12.22 28.26 2.45
C ARG A 58 11.07 28.11 1.48
N HIS A 59 10.71 29.17 0.76
CA HIS A 59 9.65 29.14 -0.26
C HIS A 59 9.98 28.18 -1.42
N SER A 60 11.24 28.14 -1.88
CA SER A 60 11.70 27.16 -2.87
C SER A 60 11.57 25.73 -2.36
N ASN A 61 12.06 25.44 -1.15
CA ASN A 61 11.99 24.10 -0.56
C ASN A 61 10.54 23.64 -0.38
N VAL A 62 9.64 24.48 0.13
CA VAL A 62 8.20 24.15 0.28
C VAL A 62 7.57 23.81 -1.08
N LYS A 63 7.92 24.55 -2.13
CA LYS A 63 7.46 24.27 -3.51
C LYS A 63 8.03 22.95 -4.03
N GLN A 64 9.32 22.68 -3.80
CA GLN A 64 9.97 21.43 -4.22
C GLN A 64 9.38 20.22 -3.48
N TRP A 65 9.15 20.31 -2.16
CA TRP A 65 8.42 19.28 -1.40
C TRP A 65 7.05 18.97 -2.01
N SER A 66 6.25 20.00 -2.32
CA SER A 66 4.94 19.81 -2.97
C SER A 66 5.04 19.08 -4.32
N ILE A 67 6.03 19.43 -5.15
CA ILE A 67 6.30 18.74 -6.43
C ILE A 67 6.71 17.28 -6.22
N GLY A 68 7.62 17.01 -5.27
CA GLY A 68 8.09 15.66 -4.97
C GLY A 68 7.00 14.75 -4.43
N LYS A 69 6.13 15.26 -3.53
CA LYS A 69 4.95 14.53 -3.04
C LYS A 69 3.94 14.25 -4.15
N LYS A 70 3.68 15.22 -5.03
CA LYS A 70 2.83 14.98 -6.21
C LYS A 70 3.40 13.89 -7.11
N ARG A 71 4.71 13.94 -7.42
CA ARG A 71 5.40 12.89 -8.20
C ARG A 71 5.31 11.52 -7.53
N PHE A 72 5.51 11.45 -6.21
CA PHE A 72 5.37 10.21 -5.45
C PHE A 72 3.97 9.60 -5.56
N ASN A 73 2.93 10.44 -5.46
CA ASN A 73 1.53 10.01 -5.58
C ASN A 73 1.17 9.51 -7.00
N GLU A 74 1.89 9.96 -8.04
CA GLU A 74 1.73 9.52 -9.43
C GLU A 74 2.61 8.31 -9.79
N ASN A 75 3.85 8.27 -9.30
CA ASN A 75 4.82 7.19 -9.47
C ASN A 75 5.77 7.15 -8.25
N PRO A 76 5.60 6.20 -7.32
CA PRO A 76 6.35 6.18 -6.07
C PRO A 76 7.88 6.12 -6.25
N LYS A 77 8.36 5.24 -7.15
CA LYS A 77 9.81 5.08 -7.42
C LYS A 77 10.42 6.34 -8.05
N GLU A 78 9.70 7.01 -8.96
CA GLU A 78 10.17 8.27 -9.54
C GLU A 78 10.13 9.42 -8.53
N GLY A 79 9.09 9.50 -7.69
CA GLY A 79 8.94 10.51 -6.65
C GLY A 79 10.06 10.47 -5.62
N ILE A 80 10.37 9.28 -5.08
CA ILE A 80 11.49 9.09 -4.14
C ILE A 80 12.82 9.49 -4.80
N ARG A 81 13.09 9.02 -6.03
CA ARG A 81 14.31 9.40 -6.77
C ARG A 81 14.40 10.93 -6.95
N TRP A 82 13.31 11.57 -7.35
CA TRP A 82 13.30 13.03 -7.55
C TRP A 82 13.54 13.80 -6.25
N LEU A 83 13.00 13.35 -5.12
CA LEU A 83 13.25 13.92 -3.79
C LEU A 83 14.73 13.78 -3.38
N ILE A 84 15.35 12.63 -3.69
CA ILE A 84 16.79 12.38 -3.47
C ILE A 84 17.64 13.30 -4.35
N ASP A 85 17.35 13.36 -5.66
CA ASP A 85 18.10 14.16 -6.64
C ASP A 85 18.05 15.67 -6.32
N ASN A 86 17.00 16.13 -5.65
CA ASN A 86 16.83 17.51 -5.20
C ASN A 86 17.37 17.76 -3.76
N GLY A 87 17.96 16.75 -3.11
CA GLY A 87 18.54 16.86 -1.77
C GLY A 87 17.51 17.04 -0.64
N LEU A 88 16.24 16.67 -0.87
CA LEU A 88 15.15 16.80 0.11
C LEU A 88 15.08 15.62 1.08
N ILE A 89 15.46 14.42 0.61
CA ILE A 89 15.63 13.22 1.43
C ILE A 89 16.99 12.59 1.15
N GLN A 90 17.57 11.89 2.12
CA GLN A 90 18.81 11.14 1.92
C GLN A 90 18.53 9.80 1.22
N ASN A 91 19.48 9.31 0.43
CA ASN A 91 19.38 8.02 -0.27
C ASN A 91 19.71 6.85 0.67
N THR A 92 18.86 6.64 1.68
CA THR A 92 19.00 5.64 2.74
C THR A 92 17.63 5.12 3.12
N SER A 93 17.50 3.84 3.43
CA SER A 93 16.22 3.19 3.72
C SER A 93 15.51 3.81 4.94
N GLU A 94 16.25 4.26 5.95
CA GLU A 94 15.75 4.96 7.13
C GLU A 94 15.05 6.28 6.79
N HIS A 95 15.71 7.14 6.01
CA HIS A 95 15.15 8.45 5.64
C HIS A 95 13.98 8.32 4.67
N THR A 96 13.99 7.32 3.77
CA THR A 96 12.82 7.01 2.94
C THR A 96 11.65 6.52 3.78
N ALA A 97 11.88 5.60 4.74
CA ALA A 97 10.83 5.15 5.66
C ALA A 97 10.27 6.30 6.52
N ALA A 98 11.13 7.16 7.04
CA ALA A 98 10.74 8.33 7.82
C ALA A 98 9.92 9.34 6.98
N PHE A 99 10.24 9.53 5.70
CA PHE A 99 9.41 10.31 4.78
C PHE A 99 8.02 9.68 4.58
N LEU A 100 7.97 8.38 4.27
CA LEU A 100 6.71 7.66 4.04
C LEU A 100 5.79 7.66 5.28
N PHE A 101 6.37 7.64 6.49
CA PHE A 101 5.64 7.55 7.75
C PHE A 101 5.18 8.91 8.28
N ASN A 102 6.01 9.95 8.21
CA ASN A 102 5.74 11.25 8.85
C ASN A 102 5.12 12.30 7.92
N GLU A 103 5.31 12.19 6.60
CA GLU A 103 4.97 13.28 5.69
C GLU A 103 3.49 13.28 5.27
N THR A 104 2.86 14.45 5.32
CA THR A 104 1.42 14.60 5.03
C THR A 104 1.13 14.83 3.55
N GLY A 105 -0.02 14.36 3.07
CA GLY A 105 -0.43 14.51 1.67
C GLY A 105 0.20 13.49 0.70
N LEU A 106 0.82 12.43 1.24
CA LEU A 106 1.16 11.24 0.47
C LEU A 106 -0.07 10.35 0.27
N SER A 107 -0.19 9.73 -0.89
CA SER A 107 -1.23 8.75 -1.19
C SER A 107 -0.94 7.45 -0.43
N LYS A 108 -1.90 7.01 0.39
CA LYS A 108 -1.77 5.76 1.15
C LYS A 108 -1.67 4.51 0.28
N ARG A 109 -2.23 4.55 -0.93
CA ARG A 109 -2.02 3.51 -1.96
C ARG A 109 -0.58 3.54 -2.47
N ALA A 110 -0.05 4.71 -2.82
CA ALA A 110 1.34 4.89 -3.26
C ALA A 110 2.37 4.41 -2.20
N ILE A 111 2.08 4.64 -0.91
CA ILE A 111 2.89 4.10 0.20
C ILE A 111 2.87 2.56 0.19
N GLY A 112 1.67 1.94 0.21
CA GLY A 112 1.55 0.47 0.23
C GLY A 112 2.15 -0.21 -1.00
N ASP A 113 1.96 0.38 -2.18
CA ASP A 113 2.54 -0.10 -3.44
C ASP A 113 4.07 -0.12 -3.40
N TYR A 114 4.69 0.93 -2.83
CA TYR A 114 6.14 1.08 -2.69
C TYR A 114 6.73 0.16 -1.62
N LEU A 115 6.11 0.11 -0.44
CA LEU A 115 6.52 -0.76 0.67
C LEU A 115 6.43 -2.25 0.30
N GLY A 116 5.47 -2.64 -0.54
CA GLY A 116 5.30 -4.01 -1.00
C GLY A 116 6.29 -4.46 -2.08
N GLU A 117 7.14 -3.59 -2.62
CA GLU A 117 8.10 -3.96 -3.67
C GLU A 117 9.12 -5.02 -3.20
N LYS A 118 9.75 -5.72 -4.15
CA LYS A 118 10.65 -6.86 -3.88
C LYS A 118 12.14 -6.54 -3.93
N ASP A 119 12.51 -5.34 -4.35
CA ASP A 119 13.93 -4.97 -4.49
C ASP A 119 14.50 -4.69 -3.09
N ASP A 120 15.71 -5.16 -2.78
CA ASP A 120 16.30 -5.16 -1.43
C ASP A 120 16.15 -3.81 -0.68
N PHE A 121 16.35 -2.69 -1.37
CA PHE A 121 16.16 -1.35 -0.79
C PHE A 121 14.74 -1.12 -0.26
N HIS A 122 13.70 -1.57 -0.96
CA HIS A 122 12.31 -1.43 -0.53
C HIS A 122 12.00 -2.37 0.65
N ILE A 123 12.63 -3.54 0.72
CA ILE A 123 12.53 -4.47 1.85
C ILE A 123 13.12 -3.82 3.12
N GLU A 124 14.28 -3.18 3.03
CA GLU A 124 14.85 -2.45 4.17
C GLU A 124 14.03 -1.20 4.53
N VAL A 125 13.48 -0.47 3.55
CA VAL A 125 12.51 0.62 3.82
C VAL A 125 11.29 0.10 4.58
N LEU A 126 10.73 -1.04 4.17
CA LEU A 126 9.60 -1.69 4.84
C LEU A 126 9.94 -2.07 6.28
N LYS A 127 11.11 -2.65 6.54
CA LYS A 127 11.58 -2.96 7.91
C LYS A 127 11.65 -1.70 8.77
N HIS A 128 12.30 -0.63 8.30
CA HIS A 128 12.35 0.62 9.06
C HIS A 128 10.96 1.25 9.25
N PHE A 129 10.08 1.17 8.24
CA PHE A 129 8.71 1.68 8.33
C PHE A 129 7.88 0.90 9.36
N ALA A 130 8.04 -0.41 9.45
CA ALA A 130 7.48 -1.21 10.53
C ALA A 130 8.07 -0.77 11.89
N HIS A 131 9.38 -0.55 11.98
CA HIS A 131 10.04 -0.07 13.21
C HIS A 131 9.57 1.31 13.70
N MET A 132 9.07 2.18 12.83
CA MET A 132 8.41 3.45 13.22
C MET A 132 7.11 3.24 14.01
N HIS A 133 6.53 2.03 13.96
CA HIS A 133 5.39 1.67 14.78
C HIS A 133 5.84 1.14 16.15
N ASP A 134 5.28 1.73 17.20
CA ASP A 134 5.34 1.20 18.56
C ASP A 134 4.10 0.33 18.81
N PHE A 135 4.33 -0.96 19.04
CA PHE A 135 3.33 -1.95 19.41
C PHE A 135 3.52 -2.50 20.83
N PHE A 136 4.38 -1.88 21.64
CA PHE A 136 4.71 -2.39 22.98
C PHE A 136 3.46 -2.48 23.87
N SER A 137 3.20 -3.67 24.41
CA SER A 137 2.01 -3.97 25.22
C SER A 137 0.66 -3.72 24.54
N MET A 138 0.61 -3.62 23.20
CA MET A 138 -0.64 -3.56 22.44
C MET A 138 -1.19 -4.96 22.15
N ASP A 139 -2.51 -5.11 22.11
CA ASP A 139 -3.14 -6.30 21.52
C ASP A 139 -2.85 -6.37 20.01
N ILE A 140 -2.68 -7.57 19.46
CA ILE A 140 -2.36 -7.79 18.05
C ILE A 140 -3.39 -7.16 17.10
N VAL A 141 -4.68 -7.14 17.48
CA VAL A 141 -5.73 -6.55 16.64
C VAL A 141 -5.57 -5.02 16.60
N ASP A 142 -5.23 -4.40 17.73
CA ASP A 142 -5.05 -2.95 17.79
C ASP A 142 -3.72 -2.50 17.17
N ALA A 143 -2.66 -3.29 17.30
CA ALA A 143 -1.42 -3.12 16.55
C ALA A 143 -1.66 -3.21 15.04
N LEU A 144 -2.42 -4.21 14.59
CA LEU A 144 -2.75 -4.42 13.18
C LEU A 144 -3.63 -3.29 12.65
N ARG A 145 -4.65 -2.84 13.40
CA ARG A 145 -5.44 -1.64 13.07
C ARG A 145 -4.54 -0.42 12.89
N ARG A 146 -3.61 -0.19 13.83
CA ARG A 146 -2.69 0.96 13.78
C ARG A 146 -1.80 0.89 12.53
N TYR A 147 -1.25 -0.27 12.23
CA TYR A 147 -0.39 -0.50 11.06
C TYR A 147 -1.13 -0.28 9.74
N LEU A 148 -2.24 -1.00 9.55
CA LEU A 148 -3.05 -0.96 8.33
C LEU A 148 -3.84 0.35 8.13
N PHE A 149 -3.80 1.28 9.08
CA PHE A 149 -4.34 2.63 8.91
C PHE A 149 -3.32 3.61 8.30
N THR A 150 -2.03 3.28 8.25
CA THR A 150 -0.99 4.16 7.71
C THR A 150 -0.87 4.13 6.19
N PHE A 151 -1.20 2.99 5.56
CA PHE A 151 -1.20 2.79 4.11
C PHE A 151 -2.40 1.94 3.67
N ILE A 152 -2.62 1.78 2.36
CA ILE A 152 -3.59 0.83 1.80
C ILE A 152 -2.81 -0.41 1.35
N LEU A 153 -3.24 -1.61 1.76
CA LEU A 153 -2.60 -2.85 1.33
C LEU A 153 -2.65 -2.99 -0.20
N PRO A 154 -1.53 -3.37 -0.85
CA PRO A 154 -1.52 -3.68 -2.28
C PRO A 154 -2.40 -4.90 -2.59
N GLY A 155 -2.74 -5.10 -3.86
CA GLY A 155 -3.62 -6.20 -4.29
C GLY A 155 -2.90 -7.52 -4.55
N GLU A 156 -1.58 -7.49 -4.77
CA GLU A 156 -0.79 -8.65 -5.13
C GLU A 156 -0.35 -9.43 -3.88
N ALA A 157 -0.72 -10.72 -3.81
CA ALA A 157 -0.44 -11.59 -2.66
C ALA A 157 1.03 -11.52 -2.18
N GLN A 158 2.01 -11.54 -3.10
CA GLN A 158 3.43 -11.46 -2.77
C GLN A 158 3.88 -10.13 -2.15
N LYS A 159 3.18 -9.03 -2.44
CA LYS A 159 3.46 -7.73 -1.79
C LYS A 159 2.93 -7.72 -0.37
N ILE A 160 1.73 -8.29 -0.17
CA ILE A 160 1.07 -8.33 1.13
C ILE A 160 1.80 -9.27 2.09
N ASP A 161 2.22 -10.44 1.59
CA ASP A 161 3.06 -11.41 2.28
C ASP A 161 4.25 -10.73 2.98
N ARG A 162 5.09 -10.00 2.23
CA ARG A 162 6.20 -9.18 2.78
C ARG A 162 5.75 -8.16 3.83
N ILE A 163 4.67 -7.42 3.56
CA ILE A 163 4.16 -6.39 4.48
C ILE A 163 3.70 -6.99 5.82
N MET A 164 3.08 -8.17 5.78
CA MET A 164 2.58 -8.90 6.94
C MET A 164 3.68 -9.65 7.69
N GLU A 165 4.72 -10.12 6.99
CA GLU A 165 5.96 -10.63 7.59
C GLU A 165 6.63 -9.53 8.43
N ALA A 166 6.90 -8.36 7.83
CA ALA A 166 7.49 -7.22 8.54
C ALA A 166 6.65 -6.70 9.72
N PHE A 167 5.31 -6.73 9.60
CA PHE A 167 4.41 -6.46 10.74
C PHE A 167 4.63 -7.45 11.89
N SER A 168 4.74 -8.73 11.56
CA SER A 168 4.75 -9.84 12.53
C SER A 168 6.10 -9.98 13.24
N GLU A 169 7.20 -9.76 12.51
CA GLU A 169 8.52 -9.55 13.11
C GLU A 169 8.47 -8.40 14.12
N ARG A 170 7.99 -7.23 13.68
CA ARG A 170 7.93 -6.03 14.53
C ARG A 170 7.03 -6.19 15.76
N TYR A 171 5.85 -6.79 15.61
CA TYR A 171 4.96 -7.05 16.73
C TYR A 171 5.60 -8.03 17.73
N TYR A 172 6.28 -9.07 17.23
CA TYR A 172 6.99 -10.04 18.06
C TYR A 172 8.17 -9.41 18.82
N GLU A 173 8.95 -8.52 18.21
CA GLU A 173 9.99 -7.73 18.90
C GLU A 173 9.43 -6.90 20.05
N CYS A 174 8.29 -6.24 19.83
CA CYS A 174 7.60 -5.46 20.86
C CYS A 174 6.99 -6.33 21.96
N ASN A 175 6.58 -7.56 21.65
CA ASN A 175 5.77 -8.43 22.51
C ASN A 175 6.25 -9.90 22.52
N PRO A 176 7.54 -10.20 22.84
CA PRO A 176 8.16 -11.52 22.63
C PRO A 176 7.66 -12.62 23.56
N HIS A 177 6.72 -12.30 24.47
CA HIS A 177 6.11 -13.20 25.44
C HIS A 177 4.68 -13.60 25.08
N ILE A 178 4.11 -13.05 23.99
CA ILE A 178 2.72 -13.28 23.56
C ILE A 178 2.60 -14.46 22.59
N TYR A 179 3.60 -14.64 21.71
CA TYR A 179 3.66 -15.73 20.72
C TYR A 179 4.99 -16.48 20.83
N ALA A 180 5.02 -17.74 20.42
CA ALA A 180 6.23 -18.56 20.50
C ALA A 180 7.33 -18.15 19.48
N THR A 181 6.94 -17.57 18.34
CA THR A 181 7.81 -17.07 17.27
C THR A 181 7.10 -15.95 16.49
N SER A 182 7.85 -15.20 15.68
CA SER A 182 7.30 -14.26 14.69
C SER A 182 6.43 -14.96 13.63
N GLU A 183 6.76 -16.21 13.25
CA GLU A 183 5.96 -17.05 12.36
C GLU A 183 4.56 -17.34 12.93
N VAL A 184 4.44 -17.62 14.23
CA VAL A 184 3.14 -17.77 14.90
C VAL A 184 2.36 -16.45 14.88
N CYS A 185 3.04 -15.32 15.12
CA CYS A 185 2.43 -13.99 15.00
C CYS A 185 1.92 -13.73 13.57
N TYR A 186 2.66 -14.14 12.54
CA TYR A 186 2.29 -14.04 11.13
C TYR A 186 1.03 -14.86 10.81
N ILE A 187 0.99 -16.13 11.22
CA ILE A 187 -0.17 -17.01 11.03
C ILE A 187 -1.41 -16.42 11.72
N VAL A 188 -1.27 -15.95 12.96
CA VAL A 188 -2.38 -15.32 13.70
C VAL A 188 -2.82 -14.01 13.05
N SER A 189 -1.90 -13.20 12.52
CA SER A 189 -2.21 -11.96 11.80
C SER A 189 -3.05 -12.22 10.56
N PHE A 190 -2.67 -13.20 9.72
CA PHE A 190 -3.50 -13.61 8.59
C PHE A 190 -4.84 -14.19 9.03
N ALA A 191 -4.89 -14.99 10.09
CA ALA A 191 -6.13 -15.52 10.64
C ALA A 191 -7.09 -14.43 11.12
N ILE A 192 -6.58 -13.35 11.74
CA ILE A 192 -7.34 -12.15 12.14
C ILE A 192 -7.99 -11.48 10.92
N ILE A 193 -7.23 -11.34 9.85
CA ILE A 193 -7.67 -10.70 8.60
C ILE A 193 -8.74 -11.57 7.90
N MET A 194 -8.51 -12.88 7.80
CA MET A 194 -9.50 -13.86 7.30
C MET A 194 -10.79 -13.86 8.14
N LEU A 195 -10.66 -13.77 9.47
CA LEU A 195 -11.77 -13.68 10.41
C LEU A 195 -12.58 -12.40 10.19
N ASN A 196 -11.93 -11.25 10.00
CA ASN A 196 -12.61 -9.98 9.75
C ASN A 196 -13.51 -10.07 8.51
N THR A 197 -12.97 -10.60 7.41
CA THR A 197 -13.74 -10.82 6.18
C THR A 197 -14.87 -11.81 6.40
N SER A 198 -14.62 -12.93 7.09
CA SER A 198 -15.63 -13.96 7.37
C SER A 198 -16.78 -13.46 8.26
N LEU A 199 -16.50 -12.53 9.17
CA LEU A 199 -17.49 -11.96 10.08
C LEU A 199 -18.25 -10.79 9.46
N HIS A 200 -17.58 -9.85 8.79
CA HIS A 200 -18.20 -8.56 8.40
C HIS A 200 -18.54 -8.44 6.91
N ASN A 201 -17.84 -9.15 6.03
CA ASN A 201 -18.18 -9.16 4.60
C ASN A 201 -19.49 -9.95 4.37
N LYS A 202 -20.54 -9.25 3.96
CA LYS A 202 -21.87 -9.84 3.68
C LYS A 202 -21.82 -10.93 2.60
N ASN A 203 -20.87 -10.86 1.67
CA ASN A 203 -20.70 -11.83 0.59
C ASN A 203 -20.04 -13.13 1.07
N ALA A 204 -19.14 -13.07 2.06
CA ALA A 204 -18.48 -14.26 2.63
C ALA A 204 -19.47 -15.19 3.37
N ARG A 205 -20.62 -14.66 3.81
CA ARG A 205 -21.66 -15.40 4.52
C ARG A 205 -22.54 -16.28 3.62
N LEU A 206 -22.38 -16.23 2.30
CA LEU A 206 -23.29 -16.85 1.32
C LEU A 206 -23.18 -18.38 1.19
N GLY A 207 -22.27 -19.06 1.91
CA GLY A 207 -22.03 -20.51 1.72
C GLY A 207 -21.90 -21.42 2.96
N GLY A 208 -21.76 -20.90 4.18
CA GLY A 208 -21.30 -21.74 5.31
C GLY A 208 -21.81 -21.40 6.73
N GLY A 209 -22.82 -20.54 6.85
CA GLY A 209 -23.29 -20.01 8.13
C GLY A 209 -22.28 -19.05 8.78
N PRO A 210 -22.52 -18.58 10.02
CA PRO A 210 -21.59 -17.69 10.72
C PRO A 210 -20.26 -18.40 10.99
N PHE A 211 -19.16 -17.63 10.90
CA PHE A 211 -17.84 -18.10 11.31
C PHE A 211 -17.77 -18.06 12.85
N THR A 212 -17.75 -19.22 13.49
CA THR A 212 -17.79 -19.35 14.95
C THR A 212 -16.41 -19.31 15.57
N TYR A 213 -16.34 -19.05 16.88
CA TYR A 213 -15.10 -19.13 17.65
C TYR A 213 -14.43 -20.50 17.52
N GLU A 214 -15.21 -21.58 17.54
CA GLU A 214 -14.72 -22.95 17.35
C GLU A 214 -14.07 -23.15 15.96
N LYS A 215 -14.67 -22.63 14.89
CA LYS A 215 -14.06 -22.65 13.55
C LYS A 215 -12.73 -21.88 13.52
N PHE A 216 -12.66 -20.73 14.19
CA PHE A 216 -11.42 -19.94 14.31
C PHE A 216 -10.31 -20.72 15.03
N VAL A 217 -10.61 -21.29 16.21
CA VAL A 217 -9.66 -22.12 16.97
C VAL A 217 -9.21 -23.34 16.17
N ASN A 218 -10.10 -23.99 15.43
CA ASN A 218 -9.75 -25.14 14.59
C ASN A 218 -8.81 -24.74 13.44
N SER A 219 -9.04 -23.63 12.75
CA SER A 219 -8.12 -23.14 11.70
C SER A 219 -6.71 -22.82 12.23
N LEU A 220 -6.60 -22.34 13.48
CA LEU A 220 -5.31 -22.14 14.13
C LEU A 220 -4.63 -23.48 14.49
N ASN A 221 -5.38 -24.44 15.05
CA ASN A 221 -4.86 -25.78 15.36
C ASN A 221 -4.41 -26.59 14.13
N GLU A 222 -4.96 -26.32 12.94
CA GLU A 222 -4.55 -26.94 11.68
C GLU A 222 -3.22 -26.37 11.14
N THR A 223 -2.84 -25.17 11.56
CA THR A 223 -1.68 -24.41 11.02
C THR A 223 -0.53 -24.28 12.02
N ILE A 224 -0.82 -24.17 13.31
CA ILE A 224 0.15 -23.93 14.39
C ILE A 224 0.39 -25.23 15.17
N ALA A 225 1.67 -25.55 15.44
CA ALA A 225 2.01 -26.73 16.24
C ALA A 225 1.45 -26.63 17.67
N ARG A 226 0.97 -27.75 18.23
CA ARG A 226 0.30 -27.79 19.56
C ARG A 226 1.12 -27.21 20.72
N ASN A 227 2.45 -27.23 20.63
CA ASN A 227 3.37 -26.66 21.62
C ASN A 227 3.69 -25.17 21.41
N GLN A 228 3.18 -24.57 20.32
CA GLN A 228 3.34 -23.17 19.94
C GLN A 228 2.00 -22.41 19.90
N MET A 229 0.88 -23.07 20.22
CA MET A 229 -0.45 -22.47 20.25
C MET A 229 -0.51 -21.30 21.26
N PRO A 230 -1.09 -20.14 20.88
CA PRO A 230 -1.29 -19.03 21.81
C PRO A 230 -2.23 -19.40 22.97
N ASP A 231 -2.16 -18.64 24.07
CA ASP A 231 -3.07 -18.80 25.21
C ASP A 231 -4.53 -18.67 24.78
N GLN A 232 -5.42 -19.50 25.33
CA GLN A 232 -6.83 -19.53 24.96
C GLN A 232 -7.54 -18.18 25.20
N ASN A 233 -7.13 -17.42 26.21
CA ASN A 233 -7.66 -16.09 26.48
C ASN A 233 -7.26 -15.09 25.39
N ILE A 234 -6.03 -15.19 24.85
CA ILE A 234 -5.56 -14.37 23.74
C ILE A 234 -6.41 -14.67 22.51
N ILE A 235 -6.56 -15.95 22.13
CA ILE A 235 -7.37 -16.35 20.96
C ILE A 235 -8.83 -15.91 21.11
N LYS A 236 -9.39 -16.02 22.32
CA LYS A 236 -10.77 -15.58 22.62
C LYS A 236 -10.93 -14.06 22.53
N ASN A 237 -10.00 -13.30 23.09
CA ASN A 237 -9.99 -11.84 23.05
C ASN A 237 -9.83 -11.34 21.61
N THR A 238 -8.91 -11.92 20.84
CA THR A 238 -8.72 -11.64 19.41
C THR A 238 -10.02 -11.84 18.62
N TYR A 239 -10.70 -12.98 18.80
CA TYR A 239 -11.96 -13.27 18.12
C TYR A 239 -13.08 -12.29 18.51
N ASP A 240 -13.25 -12.01 19.81
CA ASP A 240 -14.28 -11.10 20.28
C ASP A 240 -14.00 -9.63 19.87
N ASN A 241 -12.73 -9.22 19.86
CA ASN A 241 -12.30 -7.88 19.43
C ASN A 241 -12.67 -7.65 17.96
N ILE A 242 -12.33 -8.58 17.06
CA ILE A 242 -12.73 -8.50 15.64
C ILE A 242 -14.24 -8.59 15.49
N LYS A 243 -14.91 -9.52 16.18
CA LYS A 243 -16.37 -9.69 16.09
C LYS A 243 -17.16 -8.44 16.49
N ASN A 244 -16.68 -7.71 17.50
CA ASN A 244 -17.34 -6.50 18.00
C ASN A 244 -16.90 -5.23 17.26
N ASN A 245 -15.70 -5.21 16.66
CA ASN A 245 -15.14 -4.04 15.99
C ASN A 245 -14.36 -4.45 14.73
N GLU A 246 -14.95 -4.17 13.57
CA GLU A 246 -14.36 -4.42 12.24
C GLU A 246 -13.01 -3.68 12.06
N LEU A 247 -12.09 -4.30 11.31
CA LEU A 247 -10.87 -3.65 10.83
C LEU A 247 -11.25 -2.59 9.79
N LYS A 248 -11.00 -1.32 10.12
CA LYS A 248 -11.27 -0.17 9.25
C LYS A 248 -10.02 0.23 8.49
N PHE A 249 -10.21 0.59 7.23
CA PHE A 249 -9.16 0.99 6.30
C PHE A 249 -9.25 2.49 5.96
N PRO A 250 -8.18 3.10 5.43
CA PRO A 250 -8.21 4.51 5.06
C PRO A 250 -9.18 4.81 3.91
N ASP A 251 -9.99 5.87 4.06
CA ASP A 251 -11.09 6.24 3.16
C ASP A 251 -10.67 6.96 1.85
N ASP A 252 -9.51 6.64 1.27
CA ASP A 252 -8.94 7.40 0.14
C ASP A 252 -9.32 6.88 -1.27
N ASP A 253 -10.11 5.80 -1.40
CA ASP A 253 -10.73 5.42 -2.68
C ASP A 253 -11.89 4.42 -2.53
N ILE A 254 -12.74 4.29 -3.57
CA ILE A 254 -14.11 3.70 -3.56
C ILE A 254 -14.16 2.16 -3.36
N SER A 255 -13.10 1.52 -2.88
CA SER A 255 -13.01 0.09 -2.60
C SER A 255 -12.46 -0.18 -1.18
N SER A 256 -13.01 0.47 -0.15
CA SER A 256 -12.61 0.33 1.26
C SER A 256 -12.88 -1.03 1.92
N THR A 257 -13.24 -2.06 1.14
CA THR A 257 -13.29 -3.45 1.62
C THR A 257 -11.88 -4.01 1.75
N MET A 258 -11.65 -4.76 2.83
CA MET A 258 -10.53 -5.71 2.95
C MET A 258 -10.25 -6.40 1.61
N PRO A 259 -8.98 -6.47 1.16
CA PRO A 259 -8.59 -7.54 0.25
C PRO A 259 -9.03 -8.86 0.90
N VAL A 260 -9.69 -9.74 0.15
CA VAL A 260 -10.22 -10.98 0.73
C VAL A 260 -9.07 -11.97 0.87
N PHE A 261 -8.36 -11.88 1.98
CA PHE A 261 -7.33 -12.86 2.35
C PHE A 261 -7.99 -14.19 2.72
N GLY A 262 -7.34 -15.30 2.36
CA GLY A 262 -7.78 -16.64 2.73
C GLY A 262 -8.81 -17.28 1.81
N SER A 263 -9.34 -16.55 0.83
CA SER A 263 -9.76 -17.16 -0.43
C SER A 263 -8.84 -16.62 -1.53
N ASP A 264 -8.60 -17.42 -2.57
CA ASP A 264 -7.85 -16.98 -3.75
C ASP A 264 -8.71 -16.04 -4.61
N SER A 265 -9.23 -14.95 -4.03
CA SER A 265 -10.05 -13.96 -4.74
C SER A 265 -9.23 -13.01 -5.61
N THR A 266 -8.11 -13.52 -6.15
CA THR A 266 -7.49 -12.90 -7.30
C THR A 266 -8.50 -12.97 -8.44
N VAL A 267 -8.86 -11.82 -8.99
CA VAL A 267 -9.65 -11.76 -10.22
C VAL A 267 -8.79 -12.36 -11.34
N ILE A 268 -9.00 -13.64 -11.61
CA ILE A 268 -8.19 -14.42 -12.56
C ILE A 268 -8.38 -13.85 -13.98
N LYS A 269 -9.59 -13.36 -14.28
CA LYS A 269 -9.91 -12.55 -15.46
C LYS A 269 -11.22 -11.81 -15.26
N GLU A 270 -11.29 -10.58 -15.75
CA GLU A 270 -12.54 -9.84 -15.94
C GLU A 270 -12.70 -9.35 -17.38
N GLY A 271 -13.94 -9.06 -17.80
CA GLY A 271 -14.22 -8.52 -19.13
C GLY A 271 -15.68 -8.62 -19.57
N TRP A 272 -15.97 -8.10 -20.77
CA TRP A 272 -17.31 -8.19 -21.36
C TRP A 272 -17.48 -9.46 -22.19
N LEU A 273 -18.51 -10.25 -21.89
CA LEU A 273 -18.99 -11.33 -22.78
C LEU A 273 -20.47 -11.14 -23.12
N TRP A 274 -20.88 -11.71 -24.25
CA TRP A 274 -22.27 -12.00 -24.54
C TRP A 274 -22.61 -13.39 -24.01
N LYS A 275 -23.75 -13.52 -23.32
CA LYS A 275 -24.28 -14.81 -22.86
C LYS A 275 -25.69 -15.06 -23.38
N GLN A 276 -26.01 -16.32 -23.66
CA GLN A 276 -27.37 -16.72 -24.00
C GLN A 276 -28.22 -16.96 -22.72
N GLY A 277 -29.51 -16.65 -22.80
CA GLY A 277 -30.50 -17.05 -21.79
C GLY A 277 -30.88 -18.54 -21.90
N GLY A 278 -31.34 -19.13 -20.81
CA GLY A 278 -31.57 -20.59 -20.71
C GLY A 278 -32.90 -21.02 -21.33
N ARG A 279 -34.01 -20.75 -20.64
CA ARG A 279 -35.37 -20.99 -21.17
C ARG A 279 -35.69 -20.11 -22.38
N VAL A 280 -35.24 -18.85 -22.35
CA VAL A 280 -35.44 -17.86 -23.42
C VAL A 280 -34.06 -17.53 -23.99
N ARG A 281 -33.78 -17.96 -25.23
CA ARG A 281 -32.44 -18.01 -25.84
C ARG A 281 -31.92 -16.65 -26.36
N ASN A 282 -32.27 -15.57 -25.67
CA ASN A 282 -31.86 -14.22 -26.04
C ASN A 282 -30.42 -13.96 -25.57
N TRP A 283 -29.64 -13.26 -26.39
CA TRP A 283 -28.30 -12.83 -26.04
C TRP A 283 -28.32 -11.57 -25.18
N LYS A 284 -27.49 -11.54 -24.12
CA LYS A 284 -27.30 -10.37 -23.24
C LYS A 284 -25.81 -10.14 -22.98
N ARG A 285 -25.35 -8.90 -23.11
CA ARG A 285 -23.98 -8.50 -22.74
C ARG A 285 -23.90 -8.33 -21.22
N ARG A 286 -22.87 -8.88 -20.58
CA ARG A 286 -22.65 -8.77 -19.13
C ARG A 286 -21.16 -8.58 -18.84
N TRP A 287 -20.86 -7.89 -17.75
CA TRP A 287 -19.50 -7.87 -17.20
C TRP A 287 -19.29 -9.20 -16.47
N PHE A 288 -18.23 -9.91 -16.77
CA PHE A 288 -17.89 -11.19 -16.15
C PHE A 288 -16.61 -11.06 -15.33
N ILE A 289 -16.57 -11.78 -14.22
CA ILE A 289 -15.41 -11.87 -13.32
C ILE A 289 -15.22 -13.36 -12.97
N ILE A 290 -14.02 -13.88 -13.17
CA ILE A 290 -13.59 -15.19 -12.63
C ILE A 290 -12.80 -14.91 -11.36
N THR A 291 -13.26 -15.46 -10.24
CA THR A 291 -12.61 -15.38 -8.93
C THR A 291 -13.06 -16.58 -8.10
N ASP A 292 -12.20 -17.12 -7.22
CA ASP A 292 -12.57 -18.18 -6.26
C ASP A 292 -13.18 -19.45 -6.90
N GLY A 293 -12.73 -19.82 -8.11
CA GLY A 293 -13.28 -20.94 -8.88
C GLY A 293 -14.75 -20.76 -9.31
N CYS A 294 -15.26 -19.54 -9.28
CA CYS A 294 -16.61 -19.17 -9.70
C CYS A 294 -16.56 -18.12 -10.83
N LEU A 295 -17.54 -18.18 -11.72
CA LEU A 295 -17.78 -17.20 -12.77
C LEU A 295 -19.02 -16.37 -12.40
N PHE A 296 -18.78 -15.11 -12.06
CA PHE A 296 -19.81 -14.12 -11.74
C PHE A 296 -20.17 -13.32 -13.00
N TYR A 297 -21.41 -12.83 -13.09
CA TYR A 297 -21.77 -11.87 -14.11
C TYR A 297 -22.72 -10.76 -13.64
N PHE A 298 -22.47 -9.54 -14.10
CA PHE A 298 -23.09 -8.29 -13.64
C PHE A 298 -23.73 -7.53 -14.80
N GLU A 299 -24.66 -6.62 -14.50
CA GLU A 299 -25.26 -5.76 -15.53
C GLU A 299 -24.24 -4.77 -16.09
N SER A 300 -23.42 -4.20 -15.20
CA SER A 300 -22.39 -3.20 -15.47
C SER A 300 -21.10 -3.50 -14.67
N ARG A 301 -19.98 -2.83 -15.01
CA ARG A 301 -18.72 -2.92 -14.25
C ARG A 301 -18.78 -2.20 -12.89
N THR A 302 -19.79 -1.37 -12.68
CA THR A 302 -19.98 -0.56 -11.45
C THR A 302 -20.96 -1.17 -10.46
N GLU A 303 -21.66 -2.25 -10.81
CA GLU A 303 -22.63 -2.96 -9.95
C GLU A 303 -22.07 -4.31 -9.43
N VAL A 304 -20.78 -4.35 -9.07
CA VAL A 304 -20.10 -5.60 -8.63
C VAL A 304 -20.64 -6.17 -7.32
N ASP A 305 -21.35 -5.36 -6.51
CA ASP A 305 -22.06 -5.83 -5.31
C ASP A 305 -23.39 -6.55 -5.60
N SER A 306 -23.81 -6.64 -6.87
CA SER A 306 -25.12 -7.19 -7.26
C SER A 306 -25.03 -8.14 -8.46
N PRO A 307 -24.43 -9.34 -8.30
CA PRO A 307 -24.32 -10.32 -9.37
C PRO A 307 -25.70 -10.76 -9.91
N ARG A 308 -25.85 -10.70 -11.23
CA ARG A 308 -27.02 -11.20 -11.97
C ARG A 308 -26.99 -12.73 -12.15
N GLY A 309 -25.89 -13.36 -11.73
CA GLY A 309 -25.79 -14.79 -11.47
C GLY A 309 -24.36 -15.21 -11.16
N VAL A 310 -24.24 -16.42 -10.60
CA VAL A 310 -23.00 -17.07 -10.18
C VAL A 310 -23.00 -18.49 -10.75
N ILE A 311 -21.88 -18.89 -11.34
CA ILE A 311 -21.67 -20.24 -11.90
C ILE A 311 -20.39 -20.80 -11.26
N PRO A 312 -20.49 -21.69 -10.26
CA PRO A 312 -19.36 -22.48 -9.80
C PRO A 312 -18.74 -23.25 -10.98
N LEU A 313 -17.41 -23.22 -11.13
CA LEU A 313 -16.70 -23.90 -12.22
C LEU A 313 -16.35 -25.36 -11.91
N VAL A 314 -16.68 -25.83 -10.70
CA VAL A 314 -16.65 -27.25 -10.33
C VAL A 314 -17.62 -28.06 -11.21
N ASP A 315 -17.16 -29.21 -11.69
CA ASP A 315 -17.91 -30.08 -12.61
C ASP A 315 -18.36 -29.39 -13.93
N VAL A 316 -17.66 -28.34 -14.40
CA VAL A 316 -17.99 -27.61 -15.64
C VAL A 316 -16.94 -27.81 -16.73
N GLY A 317 -17.35 -28.43 -17.84
CA GLY A 317 -16.54 -28.56 -19.05
C GLY A 317 -16.65 -27.33 -19.94
N ILE A 318 -15.58 -27.01 -20.68
CA ILE A 318 -15.51 -25.86 -21.59
C ILE A 318 -15.07 -26.31 -22.99
N ARG A 319 -15.96 -26.11 -23.96
CA ARG A 319 -15.72 -26.43 -25.39
C ARG A 319 -15.94 -25.20 -26.27
N GLU A 320 -15.16 -25.14 -27.34
CA GLU A 320 -15.49 -24.31 -28.49
C GLU A 320 -16.73 -24.88 -29.19
N ILE A 321 -17.50 -24.02 -29.86
CA ILE A 321 -18.61 -24.41 -30.72
C ILE A 321 -18.60 -23.54 -31.97
N ASP A 322 -19.37 -23.95 -32.98
CA ASP A 322 -19.64 -23.12 -34.15
C ASP A 322 -20.34 -21.80 -33.73
N ASP A 323 -20.10 -20.77 -34.54
CA ASP A 323 -20.69 -19.46 -34.35
C ASP A 323 -22.22 -19.48 -34.47
N ASP A 324 -22.88 -18.61 -33.70
CA ASP A 324 -24.32 -18.41 -33.81
C ASP A 324 -24.59 -17.45 -34.97
N ARG A 325 -25.79 -17.53 -35.58
CA ARG A 325 -26.22 -16.64 -36.67
C ARG A 325 -26.02 -15.14 -36.37
N THR A 326 -25.94 -14.77 -35.08
CA THR A 326 -25.82 -13.39 -34.61
C THR A 326 -24.58 -13.11 -33.74
N LYS A 327 -23.72 -14.10 -33.49
CA LYS A 327 -22.57 -13.99 -32.58
C LYS A 327 -21.40 -14.86 -33.05
N GLN A 328 -20.25 -14.22 -33.15
CA GLN A 328 -18.98 -14.87 -33.48
C GLN A 328 -18.18 -15.21 -32.22
N PHE A 329 -17.15 -16.03 -32.40
CA PHE A 329 -16.23 -16.45 -31.35
C PHE A 329 -16.99 -17.13 -30.20
N CYS A 330 -17.84 -18.08 -30.56
CA CYS A 330 -18.70 -18.78 -29.60
C CYS A 330 -17.98 -19.91 -28.85
N PHE A 331 -18.42 -20.13 -27.61
CA PHE A 331 -18.03 -21.26 -26.75
C PHE A 331 -19.16 -21.64 -25.77
N GLU A 332 -19.08 -22.83 -25.18
CA GLU A 332 -20.07 -23.35 -24.23
C GLU A 332 -19.44 -23.89 -22.94
N LEU A 333 -20.04 -23.52 -21.81
CA LEU A 333 -19.94 -24.24 -20.54
C LEU A 333 -21.01 -25.34 -20.51
N PHE A 334 -20.62 -26.57 -20.17
CA PHE A 334 -21.51 -27.73 -20.08
C PHE A 334 -21.22 -28.55 -18.80
N PRO A 335 -22.19 -29.29 -18.23
CA PRO A 335 -21.94 -30.10 -17.04
C PRO A 335 -21.07 -31.32 -17.37
N LEU A 336 -20.09 -31.60 -16.54
CA LEU A 336 -19.35 -32.87 -16.51
C LEU A 336 -20.12 -33.93 -15.70
N THR A 337 -20.96 -33.50 -14.75
CA THR A 337 -21.82 -34.37 -13.94
C THR A 337 -23.27 -33.89 -13.94
N GLY A 338 -24.21 -34.78 -14.25
CA GLY A 338 -25.64 -34.48 -14.29
C GLY A 338 -26.10 -33.65 -15.50
N ASP A 339 -27.39 -33.32 -15.55
CA ASP A 339 -28.04 -32.82 -16.78
C ASP A 339 -27.98 -31.29 -16.97
N LYS A 340 -27.48 -30.53 -15.97
CA LYS A 340 -27.51 -29.06 -15.95
C LYS A 340 -26.28 -28.48 -15.28
N VAL A 341 -25.84 -27.32 -15.76
CA VAL A 341 -24.79 -26.53 -15.10
C VAL A 341 -25.34 -25.99 -13.77
N LYS A 342 -24.68 -26.34 -12.66
CA LYS A 342 -24.97 -25.78 -11.34
C LYS A 342 -24.71 -24.27 -11.39
N ALA A 343 -25.71 -23.47 -11.06
CA ALA A 343 -25.63 -22.02 -11.08
C ALA A 343 -26.78 -21.42 -10.27
N SER A 344 -26.62 -20.20 -9.78
CA SER A 344 -27.66 -19.47 -9.05
C SER A 344 -27.81 -18.06 -9.60
N LYS A 345 -29.01 -17.48 -9.45
CA LYS A 345 -29.33 -16.10 -9.86
C LYS A 345 -30.32 -15.47 -8.86
N PRO A 346 -30.40 -14.13 -8.79
CA PRO A 346 -31.44 -13.46 -8.02
C PRO A 346 -32.85 -13.85 -8.48
N ALA A 347 -33.76 -14.01 -7.53
CA ALA A 347 -35.18 -14.22 -7.78
C ALA A 347 -35.82 -12.97 -8.40
N PRO A 348 -36.58 -13.07 -9.50
CA PRO A 348 -37.28 -11.92 -10.08
C PRO A 348 -38.28 -11.32 -9.08
N GLY A 349 -38.08 -10.07 -8.69
CA GLY A 349 -38.98 -9.33 -7.80
C GLY A 349 -38.80 -9.57 -6.29
N GLU A 350 -37.90 -10.47 -5.87
CA GLU A 350 -37.64 -10.76 -4.45
C GLU A 350 -36.19 -10.41 -4.09
N ILE A 351 -36.00 -9.30 -3.37
CA ILE A 351 -34.67 -8.79 -2.98
C ILE A 351 -33.98 -9.78 -2.03
N GLY A 352 -32.71 -10.11 -2.31
CA GLY A 352 -31.88 -10.99 -1.47
C GLY A 352 -32.14 -12.50 -1.63
N LYS A 353 -33.21 -12.90 -2.30
CA LYS A 353 -33.52 -14.32 -2.55
C LYS A 353 -32.81 -14.82 -3.81
N TRP A 354 -32.21 -16.00 -3.72
CA TRP A 354 -31.53 -16.68 -4.82
C TRP A 354 -32.33 -17.91 -5.27
N ILE A 355 -32.30 -18.20 -6.57
CA ILE A 355 -32.92 -19.38 -7.20
C ILE A 355 -31.97 -20.03 -8.19
N ASP A 356 -32.15 -21.31 -8.42
CA ASP A 356 -31.30 -22.08 -9.32
C ASP A 356 -31.42 -21.66 -10.79
N GLY A 357 -30.29 -21.81 -11.48
CA GLY A 357 -30.20 -21.80 -12.93
C GLY A 357 -31.03 -22.92 -13.56
N HIS A 358 -31.36 -22.73 -14.84
CA HIS A 358 -32.10 -23.73 -15.63
C HIS A 358 -31.39 -24.01 -16.96
N HIS A 359 -30.08 -23.81 -16.98
CA HIS A 359 -29.25 -23.93 -18.16
C HIS A 359 -28.68 -25.36 -18.23
N THR A 360 -29.02 -26.09 -19.29
CA THR A 360 -28.34 -27.33 -19.65
C THR A 360 -26.92 -27.04 -20.14
N VAL A 361 -26.72 -25.92 -20.83
CA VAL A 361 -25.41 -25.33 -21.18
C VAL A 361 -25.48 -23.80 -21.05
N TYR A 362 -24.35 -23.14 -20.78
CA TYR A 362 -24.21 -21.69 -20.96
C TYR A 362 -23.40 -21.40 -22.22
N ARG A 363 -24.09 -20.93 -23.26
CA ARG A 363 -23.45 -20.41 -24.48
C ARG A 363 -22.98 -18.98 -24.29
N MET A 364 -21.76 -18.70 -24.72
CA MET A 364 -21.08 -17.41 -24.62
C MET A 364 -20.44 -17.02 -25.96
N SER A 365 -20.16 -15.73 -26.12
CA SER A 365 -19.48 -15.15 -27.28
C SER A 365 -18.60 -13.99 -26.81
N SER A 366 -17.35 -13.98 -27.26
CA SER A 366 -16.33 -12.98 -26.93
C SER A 366 -16.23 -11.86 -27.97
N SER A 367 -15.29 -10.93 -27.77
CA SER A 367 -15.06 -9.80 -28.68
C SER A 367 -14.15 -10.13 -29.87
N SER A 368 -13.26 -11.10 -29.71
CA SER A 368 -12.33 -11.58 -30.75
C SER A 368 -11.96 -13.05 -30.52
N GLU A 369 -11.27 -13.64 -31.49
CA GLU A 369 -10.75 -15.01 -31.40
C GLU A 369 -9.69 -15.18 -30.30
N ASP A 370 -8.84 -14.17 -30.08
CA ASP A 370 -7.84 -14.24 -29.01
C ASP A 370 -8.46 -14.02 -27.63
N ASP A 371 -9.47 -13.14 -27.52
CA ASP A 371 -10.31 -13.00 -26.33
C ASP A 371 -11.03 -14.33 -26.01
N ARG A 372 -11.55 -15.04 -27.03
CA ARG A 372 -12.14 -16.39 -26.87
C ARG A 372 -11.15 -17.37 -26.28
N LYS A 373 -9.96 -17.48 -26.87
CA LYS A 373 -8.90 -18.41 -26.42
C LYS A 373 -8.50 -18.12 -24.98
N ASP A 374 -8.37 -16.85 -24.62
CA ASP A 374 -8.00 -16.43 -23.28
C ASP A 374 -9.11 -16.75 -22.26
N TRP A 375 -10.37 -16.43 -22.55
CA TRP A 375 -11.51 -16.85 -21.71
C TRP A 375 -11.57 -18.37 -21.53
N ILE A 376 -11.44 -19.15 -22.60
CA ILE A 376 -11.46 -20.62 -22.54
C ILE A 376 -10.30 -21.16 -21.71
N ARG A 377 -9.08 -20.62 -21.89
CA ARG A 377 -7.91 -20.98 -21.08
C ARG A 377 -8.19 -20.73 -19.60
N THR A 378 -8.62 -19.52 -19.25
CA THR A 378 -8.84 -19.14 -17.84
C THR A 378 -9.97 -19.94 -17.19
N LEU A 379 -11.08 -20.18 -17.92
CA LEU A 379 -12.19 -21.00 -17.42
C LEU A 379 -11.78 -22.46 -17.18
N ARG A 380 -10.91 -23.03 -18.03
CA ARG A 380 -10.35 -24.38 -17.83
C ARG A 380 -9.45 -24.44 -16.59
N ILE A 381 -8.58 -23.46 -16.37
CA ILE A 381 -7.76 -23.35 -15.15
C ILE A 381 -8.66 -23.25 -13.92
N GLY A 382 -9.65 -22.35 -13.94
CA GLY A 382 -10.61 -22.16 -12.84
C GLY A 382 -11.47 -23.40 -12.52
N SER A 383 -11.72 -24.26 -13.50
CA SER A 383 -12.39 -25.55 -13.29
C SER A 383 -11.45 -26.65 -12.78
N GLN A 384 -10.20 -26.71 -13.27
CA GLN A 384 -9.23 -27.74 -12.91
C GLN A 384 -8.61 -27.54 -11.52
N ASN A 385 -8.49 -26.30 -11.04
CA ASN A 385 -7.91 -25.97 -9.73
C ASN A 385 -8.73 -26.47 -8.52
N GLN A 386 -9.89 -27.11 -8.73
CA GLN A 386 -10.70 -27.72 -7.65
C GLN A 386 -10.54 -29.24 -7.51
N LEU A 387 -9.67 -29.89 -8.31
CA LEU A 387 -9.25 -31.25 -8.00
C LEU A 387 -8.31 -31.23 -6.79
N PRO A 388 -8.54 -32.06 -5.75
CA PRO A 388 -7.62 -32.12 -4.62
C PRO A 388 -6.24 -32.54 -5.11
N LYS A 389 -5.21 -31.74 -4.79
CA LYS A 389 -3.81 -32.10 -5.02
C LYS A 389 -3.57 -33.47 -4.38
N GLN A 390 -3.46 -34.52 -5.20
CA GLN A 390 -3.11 -35.84 -4.70
C GLN A 390 -1.76 -35.71 -3.99
N ARG A 391 -1.71 -36.18 -2.74
CA ARG A 391 -0.46 -36.24 -1.97
C ARG A 391 0.50 -37.12 -2.75
N LEU A 392 1.55 -36.53 -3.32
CA LEU A 392 2.71 -37.30 -3.74
C LEU A 392 3.38 -37.82 -2.47
N SER A 393 3.47 -39.15 -2.40
CA SER A 393 4.06 -39.95 -1.32
C SER A 393 5.57 -39.83 -1.26
#